data_AF-A0A0B8NI64-F1
#
_entry.id   AF-A0A0B8NI64-F1
#
_cell.length_a   1.000
_cell.length_b   1.000
_cell.length_c   1.000
_cell.angle_alpha   90.00
_cell.angle_beta   90.00
_cell.angle_gamma   90.00
#
_symmetry.space_group_name_H-M   'P 1'
#
loop_
_entity.id
_entity.type
_entity.pdbx_description
1 polymer ?
#
loop_
_entity_poly.entity_id
_entity_poly.type
_entity_poly.pdbx_seq_one_letter_code
_entity_poly.pdbx_strand_id
1 'polypeptide(L)'
;MSATEYHHSDEQTLSPQVPAPPIVSSLEDLGVPSAVVENLVLKHLAAFPKSDILHLAQSLGIVTHLIDEILADLRKKSLVEVFQPSAQSLFSESAKSHVRYALSELGMSQADVAFKKDAYIGAVPVSLSVYNEMVENQDLRAQLISRPDVESALSDVYGANRLVPVLGPAINSGRALLLYGHAGTGKSFVAARILNSLNTSVYIPHAVYAAGNIIKVFSEQHHKPVDRYHNRDVISLKSHYDKRWVLCERPNVQVGGELTMDMLEVNHSEHNRIWIAPLQMIANNGILVIDDLGRNQCL
;
A
#
# COMPACT_ATOMS: atom_id res chain seq x y z
N MET A 1 -2.34 25.04 -44.27
CA MET A 1 -2.64 23.89 -43.40
C MET A 1 -1.60 23.87 -42.29
N SER A 2 -1.92 24.48 -41.16
CA SER A 2 -1.08 24.49 -39.96
C SER A 2 -1.67 23.44 -39.01
N ALA A 3 -0.84 22.47 -38.62
CA ALA A 3 -1.18 21.48 -37.63
C ALA A 3 -1.00 22.11 -36.24
N THR A 4 -2.07 22.10 -35.46
CA THR A 4 -2.12 22.52 -34.07
C THR A 4 -1.37 21.48 -33.22
N GLU A 5 -0.25 21.89 -32.63
CA GLU A 5 0.42 21.15 -31.57
C GLU A 5 -0.49 21.14 -30.34
N TYR A 6 -0.91 19.94 -29.94
CA TYR A 6 -1.55 19.71 -28.65
C TYR A 6 -0.47 19.79 -27.57
N HIS A 7 -0.53 20.82 -26.74
CA HIS A 7 0.23 20.90 -25.49
C HIS A 7 -0.11 19.70 -24.60
N HIS A 8 0.88 18.83 -24.36
CA HIS A 8 0.83 17.82 -23.32
C HIS A 8 0.84 18.56 -21.97
N SER A 9 -0.23 18.41 -21.18
CA SER A 9 -0.37 18.97 -19.84
C SER A 9 0.78 18.54 -18.93
N ASP A 10 1.40 19.51 -18.25
CA ASP A 10 2.41 19.30 -17.21
C ASP A 10 2.01 18.14 -16.28
N GLU A 11 2.85 17.09 -16.20
CA GLU A 11 2.76 16.11 -15.12
C GLU A 11 3.00 16.83 -13.80
N GLN A 12 1.92 17.15 -13.08
CA GLN A 12 2.00 17.66 -11.72
C GLN A 12 2.83 16.67 -10.89
N THR A 13 4.06 17.07 -10.57
CA THR A 13 4.97 16.26 -9.76
C THR A 13 4.47 16.28 -8.32
N LEU A 14 3.75 15.24 -7.90
CA LEU A 14 3.24 15.12 -6.53
C LEU A 14 4.40 15.08 -5.54
N SER A 15 4.32 15.89 -4.49
CA SER A 15 5.31 15.89 -3.41
C SER A 15 4.87 14.99 -2.24
N PRO A 16 5.74 14.13 -1.68
CA PRO A 16 5.39 13.36 -0.49
C PRO A 16 5.02 14.29 0.67
N GLN A 17 3.88 14.03 1.32
CA GLN A 17 3.41 14.82 2.47
C GLN A 17 4.38 14.76 3.65
N VAL A 18 5.07 13.62 3.79
CA VAL A 18 5.99 13.30 4.88
C VAL A 18 7.32 12.79 4.31
N PRO A 19 8.41 12.85 5.09
CA PRO A 19 9.65 12.19 4.73
C PRO A 19 9.45 10.69 4.50
N ALA A 20 10.31 10.11 3.68
CA ALA A 20 10.21 8.69 3.35
C ALA A 20 10.42 7.79 4.58
N PRO A 21 9.65 6.70 4.73
CA PRO A 21 9.79 5.81 5.88
C PRO A 21 11.19 5.18 5.93
N PRO A 22 11.84 5.17 7.11
CA PRO A 22 13.19 4.65 7.24
C PRO A 22 13.22 3.14 7.02
N ILE A 23 14.28 2.65 6.37
CA ILE A 23 14.50 1.22 6.18
C ILE A 23 14.76 0.55 7.53
N VAL A 24 14.05 -0.53 7.81
CA VAL A 24 14.22 -1.32 9.03
C VAL A 24 15.36 -2.33 8.86
N SER A 25 16.28 -2.35 9.83
CA SER A 25 17.50 -3.16 9.80
C SER A 25 17.59 -4.22 10.89
N SER A 26 16.55 -4.42 11.72
CA SER A 26 16.50 -5.49 12.73
C SER A 26 15.14 -6.17 12.72
N LEU A 27 15.07 -7.45 13.14
CA LEU A 27 13.80 -8.18 13.24
C LEU A 27 12.89 -7.60 14.34
N GLU A 28 13.46 -7.05 15.41
CA GLU A 28 12.73 -6.44 16.52
C GLU A 28 12.03 -5.15 16.06
N ASP A 29 12.73 -4.31 15.30
CA ASP A 29 12.21 -3.04 14.77
C ASP A 29 11.12 -3.24 13.70
N LEU A 30 10.93 -4.46 13.17
CA LEU A 30 9.79 -4.74 12.28
C LEU A 30 8.46 -4.56 13.01
N GLY A 31 8.44 -4.66 14.35
CA GLY A 31 7.26 -4.49 15.18
C GLY A 31 6.21 -5.60 15.02
N VAL A 32 6.61 -6.73 14.44
CA VAL A 32 5.75 -7.90 14.20
C VAL A 32 6.39 -9.18 14.76
N PRO A 33 5.61 -10.15 15.25
CA PRO A 33 6.18 -11.37 15.82
C PRO A 33 7.01 -12.16 14.80
N SER A 34 8.17 -12.67 15.22
CA SER A 34 9.08 -13.44 14.34
C SER A 34 8.39 -14.61 13.64
N ALA A 35 7.50 -15.33 14.35
CA ALA A 35 6.72 -16.42 13.78
C ALA A 35 5.84 -16.00 12.58
N VAL A 36 5.37 -14.75 12.54
CA VAL A 36 4.59 -14.22 11.40
C VAL A 36 5.50 -14.07 10.18
N VAL A 37 6.72 -13.53 10.39
CA VAL A 37 7.71 -13.33 9.32
C VAL A 37 8.23 -14.68 8.81
N GLU A 38 8.55 -15.61 9.71
CA GLU A 38 8.94 -16.99 9.36
C GLU A 38 7.87 -17.68 8.52
N ASN A 39 6.61 -17.64 8.96
CA ASN A 39 5.49 -18.21 8.21
C ASN A 39 5.35 -17.57 6.82
N LEU A 40 5.61 -16.27 6.69
CA LEU A 40 5.55 -15.58 5.41
C LEU A 40 6.69 -16.04 4.48
N VAL A 41 7.91 -16.23 4.98
CA VAL A 41 9.03 -16.81 4.22
C VAL A 41 8.69 -18.23 3.75
N LEU A 42 8.11 -19.06 4.63
CA LEU A 42 7.67 -20.41 4.26
C LEU A 42 6.63 -20.37 3.14
N LYS A 43 5.62 -19.49 3.26
CA LYS A 43 4.59 -19.32 2.21
C LYS A 43 5.19 -18.87 0.87
N HIS A 44 6.15 -17.95 0.88
CA HIS A 44 6.86 -17.53 -0.33
C HIS A 44 7.67 -18.66 -0.95
N LEU A 45 8.40 -19.45 -0.16
CA LEU A 45 9.17 -20.59 -0.66
C LEU A 45 8.29 -21.75 -1.15
N ALA A 46 7.09 -21.93 -0.58
CA ALA A 46 6.10 -22.88 -1.08
C ALA A 46 5.52 -22.44 -2.45
N ALA A 47 5.18 -21.14 -2.60
CA ALA A 47 4.63 -20.60 -3.83
C ALA A 47 5.68 -20.45 -4.94
N PHE A 48 6.92 -20.10 -4.56
CA PHE A 48 8.06 -19.89 -5.43
C PHE A 48 9.27 -20.71 -4.95
N PRO A 49 9.30 -22.03 -5.22
CA PRO A 49 10.42 -22.87 -4.83
C PRO A 49 11.73 -22.47 -5.52
N LYS A 50 12.85 -22.72 -4.84
CA LYS A 50 14.21 -22.40 -5.34
C LYS A 50 14.44 -20.90 -5.55
N SER A 51 13.87 -20.08 -4.67
CA SER A 51 14.08 -18.63 -4.62
C SER A 51 15.45 -18.30 -4.00
N ASP A 52 16.07 -17.22 -4.46
CA ASP A 52 17.26 -16.65 -3.83
C ASP A 52 16.90 -15.55 -2.80
N ILE A 53 17.90 -15.09 -2.05
CA ILE A 53 17.73 -14.07 -0.99
C ILE A 53 17.24 -12.74 -1.57
N LEU A 54 17.69 -12.36 -2.77
CA LEU A 54 17.31 -11.09 -3.39
C LEU A 54 15.84 -11.10 -3.79
N HIS A 55 15.38 -12.21 -4.38
CA HIS A 55 13.97 -12.41 -4.71
C HIS A 55 13.10 -12.38 -3.46
N LEU A 56 13.50 -13.09 -2.40
CA LEU A 56 12.77 -13.07 -1.12
C LEU A 56 12.73 -11.65 -0.53
N ALA A 57 13.85 -10.93 -0.50
CA ALA A 57 13.92 -9.55 0.00
C ALA A 57 12.99 -8.61 -0.78
N GLN A 58 12.94 -8.73 -2.11
CA GLN A 58 12.02 -7.96 -2.95
C GLN A 58 10.56 -8.29 -2.66
N SER A 59 10.22 -9.59 -2.58
CA SER A 59 8.84 -10.05 -2.34
C SER A 59 8.34 -9.74 -0.93
N LEU A 60 9.24 -9.75 0.07
CA LEU A 60 8.95 -9.49 1.47
C LEU A 60 9.11 -8.01 1.84
N GLY A 61 9.71 -7.18 0.99
CA GLY A 61 9.91 -5.75 1.24
C GLY A 61 10.87 -5.44 2.38
N ILE A 62 11.75 -6.38 2.77
CA ILE A 62 12.74 -6.22 3.84
C ILE A 62 14.17 -6.47 3.32
N VAL A 63 15.16 -5.94 4.02
CA VAL A 63 16.57 -6.00 3.62
C VAL A 63 17.14 -7.43 3.68
N THR A 64 18.11 -7.71 2.80
CA THR A 64 18.65 -9.06 2.56
C THR A 64 19.25 -9.71 3.79
N HIS A 65 19.88 -8.94 4.69
CA HIS A 65 20.49 -9.53 5.90
C HIS A 65 19.44 -10.07 6.89
N LEU A 66 18.24 -9.49 6.94
CA LEU A 66 17.13 -10.04 7.74
C LEU A 66 16.62 -11.34 7.14
N ILE A 67 16.56 -11.42 5.81
CA ILE A 67 16.22 -12.68 5.10
C ILE A 67 17.26 -13.76 5.40
N ASP A 68 18.55 -13.43 5.37
CA ASP A 68 19.62 -14.37 5.73
C ASP A 68 19.49 -14.90 7.16
N GLU A 69 19.20 -14.03 8.12
CA GLU A 69 18.97 -14.40 9.53
C GLU A 69 17.78 -15.37 9.67
N ILE A 70 16.64 -15.05 9.05
CA ILE A 70 15.45 -15.90 9.08
C ILE A 70 15.72 -17.25 8.41
N LEU A 71 16.36 -17.26 7.24
CA LEU A 71 16.70 -18.50 6.54
C LEU A 71 17.67 -19.36 7.36
N ALA A 72 18.63 -18.76 8.06
CA ALA A 72 19.53 -19.49 8.96
C ALA A 72 18.77 -20.19 10.08
N ASP A 73 17.76 -19.53 10.67
CA ASP A 73 16.93 -20.13 11.72
C ASP A 73 15.98 -21.20 11.19
N LEU A 74 15.35 -20.98 10.03
CA LEU A 74 14.53 -22.00 9.37
C LEU A 74 15.34 -23.24 8.97
N ARG A 75 16.61 -23.06 8.61
CA ARG A 75 17.55 -24.17 8.35
C ARG A 75 17.89 -24.94 9.62
N LYS A 76 18.15 -24.27 10.74
CA LYS A 76 18.38 -24.94 12.04
C LYS A 76 17.17 -25.78 12.45
N LYS A 77 15.96 -25.37 12.07
CA LYS A 77 14.68 -26.07 12.28
C LYS A 77 14.42 -27.18 11.24
N SER A 78 15.32 -27.41 10.28
CA SER A 78 15.15 -28.35 9.17
C SER A 78 13.93 -28.08 8.28
N LEU A 79 13.47 -26.82 8.19
CA LEU A 79 12.33 -26.41 7.38
C LEU A 79 12.74 -25.98 5.96
N VAL A 80 14.00 -25.56 5.79
CA VAL A 80 14.53 -25.07 4.52
C VAL A 80 15.80 -25.81 4.15
N GLU A 81 15.89 -26.16 2.88
CA GLU A 81 17.05 -26.80 2.24
C GLU A 81 17.78 -25.81 1.33
N VAL A 82 19.08 -26.01 1.18
CA VAL A 82 19.94 -25.17 0.35
C VAL A 82 20.37 -25.93 -0.90
N PHE A 83 20.12 -25.31 -2.04
CA PHE A 83 20.50 -25.80 -3.36
C PHE A 83 21.59 -24.89 -3.91
N GLN A 84 22.77 -25.48 -4.12
CA GLN A 84 23.87 -24.80 -4.80
C GLN A 84 23.96 -25.37 -6.22
N PRO A 85 24.06 -24.53 -7.28
CA PRO A 85 24.32 -25.04 -8.62
C PRO A 85 25.65 -25.77 -8.64
N SER A 86 25.73 -26.82 -9.46
CA SER A 86 26.92 -27.66 -9.60
C SER A 86 28.18 -26.86 -9.96
N ALA A 87 29.32 -27.37 -9.48
CA ALA A 87 30.65 -26.75 -9.36
C ALA A 87 31.37 -26.27 -10.65
N GLN A 88 30.68 -26.06 -11.78
CA GLN A 88 31.32 -25.65 -13.04
C GLN A 88 31.58 -24.13 -13.15
N SER A 89 31.21 -23.31 -12.16
CA SER A 89 31.39 -21.84 -12.20
C SER A 89 32.13 -21.27 -10.97
N LEU A 90 33.05 -22.05 -10.40
CA LEU A 90 33.81 -21.69 -9.19
C LEU A 90 34.87 -20.58 -9.38
N PHE A 91 35.03 -20.03 -10.59
CA PHE A 91 36.05 -19.02 -10.90
C PHE A 91 35.53 -17.58 -10.99
N SER A 92 34.32 -17.30 -10.50
CA SER A 92 33.78 -15.94 -10.47
C SER A 92 33.37 -15.52 -9.06
N GLU A 93 33.76 -14.32 -8.64
CA GLU A 93 33.32 -13.67 -7.39
C GLU A 93 31.78 -13.60 -7.25
N SER A 94 31.06 -13.79 -8.36
CA SER A 94 29.61 -13.95 -8.48
C SER A 94 29.06 -15.31 -8.02
N ALA A 95 29.88 -16.25 -7.51
CA ALA A 95 29.42 -17.57 -7.05
C ALA A 95 28.46 -17.54 -5.83
N LYS A 96 28.41 -16.42 -5.08
CA LYS A 96 27.36 -16.19 -4.07
C LYS A 96 25.98 -15.91 -4.68
N SER A 97 25.89 -15.55 -5.96
CA SER A 97 24.65 -15.09 -6.61
C SER A 97 23.71 -16.21 -7.07
N HIS A 98 23.95 -17.46 -6.67
CA HIS A 98 23.11 -18.59 -7.09
C HIS A 98 22.69 -19.54 -5.97
N VAL A 99 22.91 -19.21 -4.71
CA VAL A 99 22.35 -20.01 -3.61
C VAL A 99 20.84 -19.91 -3.64
N ARG A 100 20.17 -21.05 -3.78
CA ARG A 100 18.71 -21.13 -3.84
C ARG A 100 18.18 -21.89 -2.64
N TYR A 101 17.02 -21.49 -2.16
CA TYR A 101 16.37 -22.07 -1.00
C TYR A 101 15.05 -22.71 -1.44
N ALA A 102 14.74 -23.88 -0.90
CA ALA A 102 13.42 -24.48 -1.03
C ALA A 102 13.00 -25.13 0.29
N LEU A 103 11.72 -25.43 0.43
CA LEU A 103 11.21 -26.10 1.62
C LEU A 103 11.62 -27.57 1.63
N SER A 104 11.93 -28.09 2.82
CA SER A 104 11.95 -29.53 3.08
C SER A 104 10.51 -30.07 3.13
N GLU A 105 10.34 -31.39 3.27
CA GLU A 105 9.02 -31.98 3.50
C GLU A 105 8.34 -31.42 4.77
N LEU A 106 9.12 -31.25 5.85
CA LEU A 106 8.63 -30.63 7.09
C LEU A 106 8.28 -29.15 6.86
N GLY A 107 9.11 -28.43 6.10
CA GLY A 107 8.84 -27.04 5.71
C GLY A 107 7.55 -26.89 4.92
N MET A 108 7.29 -27.80 3.98
CA MET A 108 6.06 -27.82 3.18
C MET A 108 4.83 -28.03 4.07
N SER A 109 4.89 -28.98 5.02
CA SER A 109 3.82 -29.20 5.99
C SER A 109 3.55 -27.96 6.86
N GLN A 110 4.60 -27.26 7.31
CA GLN A 110 4.45 -26.01 8.07
C GLN A 110 3.87 -24.88 7.21
N ALA A 111 4.26 -24.78 5.94
CA ALA A 111 3.69 -23.81 5.01
C ALA A 111 2.19 -24.05 4.79
N ASP A 112 1.76 -25.32 4.65
CA ASP A 112 0.34 -25.66 4.54
C ASP A 112 -0.47 -25.26 5.79
N VAL A 113 0.11 -25.43 6.98
CA VAL A 113 -0.50 -24.95 8.24
C VAL A 113 -0.58 -23.43 8.26
N ALA A 114 0.47 -22.73 7.82
CA ALA A 114 0.47 -21.28 7.72
C ALA A 114 -0.60 -20.77 6.74
N PHE A 115 -0.72 -21.37 5.55
CA PHE A 115 -1.76 -21.04 4.56
C PHE A 115 -3.18 -21.33 5.07
N LYS A 116 -3.35 -22.30 5.97
CA LYS A 116 -4.65 -22.55 6.62
C LYS A 116 -5.06 -21.43 7.57
N LYS A 117 -4.11 -20.79 8.24
CA LYS A 117 -4.37 -19.67 9.14
C LYS A 117 -4.66 -18.39 8.37
N ASP A 118 -3.85 -18.08 7.37
CA ASP A 118 -4.05 -16.93 6.48
C ASP A 118 -3.37 -17.15 5.14
N ALA A 119 -4.06 -16.84 4.05
CA ALA A 119 -3.52 -17.03 2.70
C ALA A 119 -2.73 -15.82 2.18
N TYR A 120 -2.38 -14.87 3.06
CA TYR A 120 -1.64 -13.69 2.65
C TYR A 120 -0.24 -14.06 2.14
N ILE A 121 0.10 -13.57 0.95
CA ILE A 121 1.44 -13.64 0.36
C ILE A 121 1.79 -12.26 -0.20
N GLY A 122 2.91 -11.71 0.25
CA GLY A 122 3.29 -10.33 -0.05
C GLY A 122 4.39 -9.83 0.89
N ALA A 123 4.53 -8.51 0.99
CA ALA A 123 5.50 -7.88 1.86
C ALA A 123 5.21 -8.18 3.35
N VAL A 124 6.24 -8.11 4.19
CA VAL A 124 6.09 -8.17 5.65
C VAL A 124 5.16 -7.03 6.07
N PRO A 125 4.11 -7.30 6.88
CA PRO A 125 3.22 -6.25 7.33
C PRO A 125 3.94 -5.28 8.27
N VAL A 126 3.47 -4.04 8.29
CA VAL A 126 3.87 -3.05 9.31
C VAL A 126 3.02 -3.24 10.56
N SER A 127 3.55 -2.91 11.74
CA SER A 127 2.75 -2.97 12.96
C SER A 127 1.62 -1.92 12.95
N LEU A 128 0.54 -2.19 13.70
CA LEU A 128 -0.55 -1.22 13.82
C LEU A 128 -0.09 0.13 14.40
N SER A 129 0.87 0.13 15.32
CA SER A 129 1.40 1.38 15.89
C SER A 129 2.12 2.23 14.85
N VAL A 130 3.00 1.62 14.04
CA VAL A 130 3.73 2.31 12.97
C VAL A 130 2.76 2.77 11.87
N TYR A 131 1.71 1.97 11.58
CA TYR A 131 0.65 2.39 10.67
C TYR A 131 -0.06 3.66 11.15
N ASN A 132 -0.49 3.68 12.42
CA ASN A 132 -1.21 4.82 12.99
C ASN A 132 -0.34 6.08 13.00
N GLU A 133 0.93 5.98 13.38
CA GLU A 133 1.88 7.10 13.34
C GLU A 133 2.04 7.67 11.93
N MET A 134 2.17 6.81 10.92
CA MET A 134 2.24 7.28 9.53
C MET A 134 0.95 7.97 9.08
N VAL A 135 -0.21 7.44 9.44
CA VAL A 135 -1.51 8.05 9.11
C VAL A 135 -1.65 9.43 9.76
N GLU A 136 -1.25 9.58 11.01
CA GLU A 136 -1.28 10.86 11.74
C GLU A 136 -0.32 11.89 11.13
N ASN A 137 0.88 11.48 10.74
CA ASN A 137 1.86 12.37 10.11
C ASN A 137 1.44 12.83 8.71
N GLN A 138 0.64 12.04 7.99
CA GLN A 138 0.15 12.33 6.64
C GLN A 138 -1.20 13.06 6.61
N ASP A 139 -1.65 13.58 7.76
CA ASP A 139 -2.90 14.30 7.91
C ASP A 139 -2.98 15.50 6.95
N LEU A 140 -4.14 15.63 6.30
CA LEU A 140 -4.49 16.73 5.42
C LEU A 140 -4.37 18.10 6.11
N ARG A 141 -4.59 18.14 7.42
CA ARG A 141 -4.54 19.37 8.22
C ARG A 141 -3.12 19.89 8.45
N ALA A 142 -2.09 19.09 8.17
CA ALA A 142 -0.70 19.51 8.31
C ALA A 142 -0.30 20.58 7.28
N GLN A 143 -0.98 20.62 6.12
CA GLN A 143 -0.73 21.61 5.08
C GLN A 143 -2.05 22.23 4.62
N LEU A 144 -2.26 23.49 4.98
CA LEU A 144 -3.48 24.22 4.61
C LEU A 144 -3.54 24.45 3.11
N ILE A 145 -4.69 24.13 2.53
CA ILE A 145 -5.00 24.39 1.13
C ILE A 145 -5.27 25.89 0.95
N SER A 146 -4.61 26.50 -0.04
CA SER A 146 -4.82 27.89 -0.38
C SER A 146 -5.99 28.06 -1.35
N ARG A 147 -6.54 29.27 -1.44
CA ARG A 147 -7.62 29.56 -2.39
C ARG A 147 -7.23 29.26 -3.85
N PRO A 148 -6.03 29.63 -4.34
CA PRO A 148 -5.55 29.24 -5.66
C PRO A 148 -5.57 27.73 -5.91
N ASP A 149 -5.24 26.90 -4.91
CA ASP A 149 -5.24 25.44 -5.06
C ASP A 149 -6.66 24.91 -5.30
N VAL A 150 -7.65 25.43 -4.56
CA VAL A 150 -9.07 25.09 -4.74
C VAL A 150 -9.59 25.58 -6.08
N GLU A 151 -9.23 26.80 -6.50
CA GLU A 151 -9.61 27.36 -7.82
C GLU A 151 -9.02 26.54 -8.97
N SER A 152 -7.75 26.12 -8.85
CA SER A 152 -7.08 25.27 -9.83
C SER A 152 -7.73 23.89 -9.93
N ALA A 153 -8.03 23.28 -8.78
CA ALA A 153 -8.63 21.95 -8.74
C ALA A 153 -10.07 21.89 -9.27
N LEU A 154 -10.80 23.01 -9.21
CA LEU A 154 -12.16 23.14 -9.70
C LEU A 154 -12.27 23.85 -11.05
N SER A 155 -11.15 24.07 -11.74
CA SER A 155 -11.09 24.85 -12.99
C SER A 155 -11.94 24.26 -14.13
N ASP A 156 -12.16 22.94 -14.11
CA ASP A 156 -13.01 22.20 -15.04
C ASP A 156 -14.45 21.96 -14.54
N VAL A 157 -14.78 22.46 -13.34
CA VAL A 157 -16.11 22.36 -12.75
C VAL A 157 -16.93 23.62 -13.08
N TYR A 158 -17.92 23.47 -13.94
CA TYR A 158 -18.78 24.58 -14.35
C TYR A 158 -19.51 25.22 -13.14
N GLY A 159 -19.31 26.53 -12.95
CA GLY A 159 -19.95 27.29 -11.88
C GLY A 159 -19.37 27.07 -10.48
N ALA A 160 -18.17 26.50 -10.36
CA ALA A 160 -17.52 26.23 -9.08
C ALA A 160 -16.98 27.47 -8.34
N ASN A 161 -16.90 28.64 -8.98
CA ASN A 161 -16.46 29.89 -8.35
C ASN A 161 -17.24 30.23 -7.07
N ARG A 162 -18.52 29.84 -6.99
CA ARG A 162 -19.37 30.01 -5.81
C ARG A 162 -19.05 29.03 -4.67
N LEU A 163 -18.42 27.89 -4.99
CA LEU A 163 -18.10 26.83 -4.05
C LEU A 163 -16.74 27.06 -3.39
N VAL A 164 -15.81 27.75 -4.06
CA VAL A 164 -14.46 28.05 -3.55
C VAL A 164 -14.46 28.64 -2.13
N PRO A 165 -15.31 29.66 -1.79
CA PRO A 165 -15.31 30.25 -0.45
C PRO A 165 -15.79 29.30 0.65
N VAL A 166 -16.54 28.26 0.29
CA VAL A 166 -17.12 27.28 1.22
C VAL A 166 -16.21 26.06 1.34
N LEU A 167 -15.71 25.55 0.22
CA LEU A 167 -14.91 24.32 0.18
C LEU A 167 -13.54 24.50 0.82
N GLY A 168 -12.84 25.61 0.57
CA GLY A 168 -11.49 25.83 1.15
C GLY A 168 -11.45 25.69 2.67
N PRO A 169 -12.25 26.47 3.43
CA PRO A 169 -12.32 26.33 4.89
C PRO A 169 -12.78 24.95 5.36
N ALA A 170 -13.69 24.32 4.61
CA ALA A 170 -14.24 23.04 5.00
C ALA A 170 -13.25 21.89 4.81
N ILE A 171 -12.44 21.91 3.74
CA ILE A 171 -11.36 20.93 3.54
C ILE A 171 -10.29 21.11 4.62
N ASN A 172 -9.87 22.35 4.87
CA ASN A 172 -8.89 22.66 5.92
C ASN A 172 -9.37 22.29 7.34
N SER A 173 -10.68 22.16 7.56
CA SER A 173 -11.22 21.68 8.83
C SER A 173 -10.96 20.19 9.08
N GLY A 174 -10.70 19.39 8.03
CA GLY A 174 -10.56 17.94 8.10
C GLY A 174 -11.82 17.21 8.58
N ARG A 175 -12.97 17.90 8.62
CA ARG A 175 -14.26 17.32 9.05
C ARG A 175 -15.00 16.72 7.87
N ALA A 176 -15.90 15.79 8.17
CA ALA A 176 -16.82 15.23 7.18
C ALA A 176 -17.61 16.34 6.46
N LEU A 177 -17.68 16.21 5.14
CA LEU A 177 -18.35 17.14 4.23
C LEU A 177 -19.60 16.50 3.64
N LEU A 178 -20.75 17.18 3.78
CA LEU A 178 -22.00 16.79 3.14
C LEU A 178 -22.29 17.70 1.95
N LEU A 179 -22.13 17.17 0.74
CA LEU A 179 -22.53 17.85 -0.49
C LEU A 179 -23.98 17.50 -0.82
N TYR A 180 -24.87 18.50 -0.83
CA TYR A 180 -26.29 18.33 -1.15
C TYR A 180 -26.68 19.16 -2.39
N GLY A 181 -27.67 18.67 -3.14
CA GLY A 181 -28.15 19.30 -4.37
C GLY A 181 -28.82 18.30 -5.31
N HIS A 182 -29.57 18.82 -6.30
CA HIS A 182 -30.29 18.01 -7.30
C HIS A 182 -29.40 16.94 -7.96
N ALA A 183 -30.00 15.84 -8.41
CA ALA A 183 -29.29 14.83 -9.20
C ALA A 183 -28.66 15.47 -10.45
N GLY A 184 -27.48 15.00 -10.85
CA GLY A 184 -26.77 15.55 -12.02
C GLY A 184 -26.01 16.86 -11.79
N THR A 185 -25.96 17.39 -10.55
CA THR A 185 -25.18 18.61 -10.20
C THR A 185 -23.68 18.37 -10.03
N GLY A 186 -23.18 17.17 -10.32
CA GLY A 186 -21.74 16.87 -10.27
C GLY A 186 -21.14 16.79 -8.86
N LYS A 187 -21.92 16.46 -7.82
CA LYS A 187 -21.43 16.40 -6.42
C LYS A 187 -20.26 15.44 -6.24
N SER A 188 -20.37 14.23 -6.77
CA SER A 188 -19.33 13.19 -6.71
C SER A 188 -18.10 13.60 -7.53
N PHE A 189 -18.32 14.34 -8.63
CA PHE A 189 -17.25 14.95 -9.43
C PHE A 189 -16.50 16.05 -8.66
N VAL A 190 -17.23 16.94 -7.97
CA VAL A 190 -16.64 17.97 -7.09
C VAL A 190 -15.85 17.31 -5.96
N ALA A 191 -16.41 16.28 -5.30
CA ALA A 191 -15.72 15.55 -4.24
C ALA A 191 -14.40 14.93 -4.73
N ALA A 192 -14.41 14.29 -5.90
CA ALA A 192 -13.20 13.73 -6.51
C ALA A 192 -12.14 14.80 -6.82
N ARG A 193 -12.56 15.98 -7.28
CA ARG A 193 -11.68 17.09 -7.66
C ARG A 193 -11.04 17.78 -6.47
N ILE A 194 -11.70 17.80 -5.31
CA ILE A 194 -11.14 18.36 -4.07
C ILE A 194 -9.78 17.72 -3.74
N LEU A 195 -9.63 16.41 -3.97
CA LEU A 195 -8.38 15.71 -3.67
C LEU A 195 -7.21 16.23 -4.53
N ASN A 196 -7.47 16.62 -5.78
CA ASN A 196 -6.46 17.16 -6.68
C ASN A 196 -5.91 18.53 -6.20
N SER A 197 -6.61 19.23 -5.31
CA SER A 197 -6.10 20.50 -4.73
C SER A 197 -4.94 20.30 -3.75
N LEU A 198 -4.72 19.08 -3.26
CA LEU A 198 -3.72 18.81 -2.23
C LEU A 198 -2.30 18.66 -2.79
N ASN A 199 -2.14 18.36 -4.09
CA ASN A 199 -0.85 18.22 -4.79
C ASN A 199 0.23 17.39 -4.04
N THR A 200 -0.21 16.44 -3.21
CA THR A 200 0.66 15.64 -2.33
C THR A 200 0.41 14.15 -2.49
N SER A 201 1.42 13.36 -2.16
CA SER A 201 1.39 11.90 -2.15
C SER A 201 1.58 11.35 -0.74
N VAL A 202 1.14 10.11 -0.53
CA VAL A 202 1.09 9.45 0.78
C VAL A 202 1.65 8.03 0.70
N TYR A 203 2.30 7.59 1.76
CA TYR A 203 2.76 6.23 1.93
C TYR A 203 1.62 5.34 2.44
N ILE A 204 1.42 4.24 1.74
CA ILE A 204 0.41 3.23 2.03
C ILE A 204 1.12 1.89 2.19
N PRO A 205 0.94 1.16 3.31
CA PRO A 205 1.62 -0.11 3.48
C PRO A 205 0.94 -1.20 2.65
N HIS A 206 1.69 -2.22 2.26
CA HIS A 206 1.11 -3.40 1.62
C HIS A 206 0.10 -4.11 2.54
N ALA A 207 0.45 -4.25 3.83
CA ALA A 207 -0.39 -4.85 4.85
C ALA A 207 -0.03 -4.34 6.25
N VAL A 208 -0.97 -4.47 7.18
CA VAL A 208 -0.82 -4.12 8.60
C VAL A 208 -1.06 -5.36 9.45
N TYR A 209 -0.23 -5.54 10.47
CA TYR A 209 -0.40 -6.59 11.47
C TYR A 209 -1.16 -6.05 12.68
N ALA A 210 -2.34 -6.61 12.94
CA ALA A 210 -3.20 -6.19 14.04
C ALA A 210 -3.92 -7.40 14.64
N ALA A 211 -3.96 -7.48 15.97
CA ALA A 211 -4.69 -8.50 16.73
C ALA A 211 -4.48 -9.95 16.24
N GLY A 212 -3.24 -10.29 15.85
CA GLY A 212 -2.90 -11.64 15.40
C GLY A 212 -3.09 -11.90 13.89
N ASN A 213 -3.61 -10.93 13.15
CA ASN A 213 -3.99 -11.05 11.74
C ASN A 213 -3.19 -10.11 10.83
N ILE A 214 -2.96 -10.54 9.59
CA ILE A 214 -2.39 -9.71 8.53
C ILE A 214 -3.54 -9.13 7.70
N ILE A 215 -3.75 -7.81 7.81
CA ILE A 215 -4.79 -7.07 7.10
C ILE A 215 -4.16 -6.43 5.86
N LYS A 216 -4.57 -6.87 4.67
CA LYS A 216 -4.11 -6.28 3.41
C LYS A 216 -4.74 -4.90 3.22
N VAL A 217 -3.91 -3.88 3.00
CA VAL A 217 -4.33 -2.48 2.84
C VAL A 217 -4.15 -2.03 1.39
N PHE A 218 -2.95 -2.18 0.84
CA PHE A 218 -2.68 -1.82 -0.54
C PHE A 218 -3.50 -2.67 -1.53
N SER A 219 -4.03 -2.01 -2.55
CA SER A 219 -4.86 -2.60 -3.60
C SER A 219 -4.70 -1.75 -4.85
N GLU A 220 -4.33 -2.36 -5.96
CA GLU A 220 -4.16 -1.67 -7.26
C GLU A 220 -5.47 -1.05 -7.76
N GLN A 221 -6.62 -1.50 -7.26
CA GLN A 221 -7.93 -0.95 -7.60
C GLN A 221 -8.17 0.43 -6.94
N HIS A 222 -7.59 0.66 -5.76
CA HIS A 222 -7.85 1.87 -4.96
C HIS A 222 -6.62 2.77 -4.82
N HIS A 223 -5.43 2.23 -5.01
CA HIS A 223 -4.16 2.90 -4.76
C HIS A 223 -3.35 2.97 -6.05
N LYS A 224 -2.98 4.19 -6.44
CA LYS A 224 -2.17 4.47 -7.63
C LYS A 224 -0.75 4.85 -7.18
N PRO A 225 0.27 4.03 -7.44
CA PRO A 225 1.65 4.39 -7.15
C PRO A 225 2.08 5.62 -7.97
N VAL A 226 2.76 6.58 -7.32
CA VAL A 226 3.30 7.79 -7.99
C VAL A 226 4.47 7.44 -8.90
N ASP A 227 5.27 6.46 -8.51
CA ASP A 227 6.34 5.93 -9.34
C ASP A 227 5.99 4.50 -9.76
N ARG A 228 5.44 4.36 -10.98
CA ARG A 228 5.14 3.04 -11.55
C ARG A 228 6.40 2.25 -11.92
N TYR A 229 7.56 2.92 -12.02
CA TYR A 229 8.84 2.35 -12.41
C TYR A 229 9.74 2.02 -11.21
N HIS A 230 9.22 2.11 -9.98
CA HIS A 230 9.96 1.77 -8.76
C HIS A 230 10.37 0.28 -8.65
N ASN A 231 10.02 -0.52 -9.66
CA ASN A 231 10.57 -1.83 -9.93
C ASN A 231 11.16 -1.85 -11.34
N ARG A 232 12.48 -1.65 -11.48
CA ARG A 232 13.35 -2.57 -12.26
C ARG A 232 14.83 -2.27 -12.30
N ASP A 233 15.29 -1.05 -12.02
CA ASP A 233 16.73 -0.77 -12.14
C ASP A 233 17.35 -0.30 -10.82
N VAL A 234 18.42 -1.01 -10.47
CA VAL A 234 19.31 -0.77 -9.35
C VAL A 234 19.87 0.67 -9.43
N ILE A 235 20.12 1.30 -8.29
CA ILE A 235 20.94 2.52 -8.11
C ILE A 235 20.26 3.88 -8.38
N SER A 236 19.17 4.20 -7.66
CA SER A 236 18.90 5.60 -7.32
C SER A 236 18.96 5.78 -5.81
N LEU A 237 19.90 6.60 -5.33
CA LEU A 237 20.05 6.93 -3.90
C LEU A 237 18.79 7.62 -3.31
N LYS A 238 17.85 8.07 -4.17
CA LYS A 238 16.58 8.71 -3.78
C LYS A 238 15.42 7.72 -3.56
N SER A 239 15.57 6.44 -3.93
CA SER A 239 14.49 5.42 -3.84
C SER A 239 14.60 4.48 -2.63
N HIS A 240 15.52 4.74 -1.69
CA HIS A 240 15.75 3.90 -0.52
C HIS A 240 14.85 4.30 0.66
N TYR A 241 13.61 3.87 0.59
CA TYR A 241 12.69 3.85 1.72
C TYR A 241 12.18 2.44 1.96
N ASP A 242 11.62 2.20 3.13
CA ASP A 242 11.07 0.89 3.52
C ASP A 242 10.05 0.37 2.47
N LYS A 243 10.38 -0.77 1.84
CA LYS A 243 9.61 -1.36 0.74
C LYS A 243 8.34 -2.09 1.20
N ARG A 244 8.06 -2.12 2.50
CA ARG A 244 6.73 -2.47 3.01
C ARG A 244 5.69 -1.39 2.71
N TRP A 245 6.14 -0.19 2.32
CA TRP A 245 5.32 0.95 1.92
C TRP A 245 5.36 1.20 0.41
N VAL A 246 4.29 1.81 -0.10
CA VAL A 246 4.16 2.27 -1.48
C VAL A 246 3.82 3.76 -1.45
N LEU A 247 4.59 4.59 -2.16
CA LEU A 247 4.23 5.99 -2.35
C LEU A 247 3.11 6.08 -3.40
N CYS A 248 1.95 6.55 -2.97
CA CYS A 248 0.75 6.62 -3.78
C CYS A 248 0.20 8.03 -3.92
N GLU A 249 -0.52 8.28 -5.00
CA GLU A 249 -1.52 9.34 -5.03
C GLU A 249 -2.45 9.16 -3.83
N ARG A 250 -2.96 10.25 -3.26
CA ARG A 250 -3.94 10.16 -2.19
C ARG A 250 -5.14 9.31 -2.65
N PRO A 251 -5.65 8.38 -1.83
CA PRO A 251 -6.78 7.54 -2.22
C PRO A 251 -8.04 8.34 -2.54
N ASN A 252 -8.77 7.94 -3.59
CA ASN A 252 -10.11 8.44 -3.89
C ASN A 252 -11.06 7.24 -3.96
N VAL A 253 -11.65 6.90 -2.83
CA VAL A 253 -12.56 5.76 -2.71
C VAL A 253 -13.99 6.28 -2.79
N GLN A 254 -14.76 5.82 -3.78
CA GLN A 254 -16.15 6.22 -3.97
C GLN A 254 -17.03 5.00 -3.85
N VAL A 255 -18.06 5.08 -3.01
CA VAL A 255 -19.03 4.02 -2.81
C VAL A 255 -20.43 4.59 -3.02
N GLY A 256 -21.21 3.96 -3.89
CA GLY A 256 -22.61 4.30 -4.16
C GLY A 256 -23.58 3.35 -3.45
N GLY A 257 -24.69 3.01 -4.10
CA GLY A 257 -25.74 2.13 -3.57
C GLY A 257 -25.33 0.66 -3.32
N GLU A 258 -24.09 0.29 -3.61
CA GLU A 258 -23.51 -1.04 -3.32
C GLU A 258 -22.78 -1.10 -1.97
N LEU A 259 -22.82 -0.02 -1.18
CA LEU A 259 -22.26 -0.03 0.17
C LEU A 259 -23.01 -1.06 1.03
N THR A 260 -22.30 -2.10 1.47
CA THR A 260 -22.77 -3.00 2.53
C THR A 260 -22.07 -2.67 3.84
N MET A 261 -22.75 -2.89 4.96
CA MET A 261 -22.16 -2.66 6.30
C MET A 261 -20.88 -3.47 6.51
N ASP A 262 -20.81 -4.67 5.93
CA ASP A 262 -19.64 -5.53 5.98
C ASP A 262 -18.39 -4.79 5.44
N MET A 263 -18.50 -3.98 4.37
CA MET A 263 -17.36 -3.23 3.81
C MET A 263 -16.76 -2.18 4.76
N LEU A 264 -17.46 -1.82 5.83
CA LEU A 264 -17.01 -0.89 6.87
C LEU A 264 -16.25 -1.61 8.00
N GLU A 265 -16.24 -2.94 8.00
CA GLU A 265 -15.55 -3.79 8.96
C GLU A 265 -14.37 -4.53 8.31
N VAL A 266 -13.45 -5.04 9.13
CA VAL A 266 -12.34 -5.86 8.64
C VAL A 266 -12.91 -7.19 8.16
N ASN A 267 -12.94 -7.39 6.85
CA ASN A 267 -13.57 -8.57 6.26
C ASN A 267 -12.60 -9.73 6.13
N HIS A 268 -13.04 -10.92 6.54
CA HIS A 268 -12.42 -12.17 6.17
C HIS A 268 -13.17 -12.75 4.97
N SER A 269 -12.55 -12.73 3.78
CA SER A 269 -13.14 -13.43 2.65
C SER A 269 -13.09 -14.94 2.91
N GLU A 270 -14.22 -15.60 3.13
CA GLU A 270 -14.28 -17.06 3.38
C GLU A 270 -13.63 -17.89 2.27
N HIS A 271 -13.67 -17.38 1.03
CA HIS A 271 -13.05 -18.03 -0.12
C HIS A 271 -11.53 -17.84 -0.18
N ASN A 272 -11.03 -16.66 0.22
CA ASN A 272 -9.61 -16.33 0.06
C ASN A 272 -8.80 -16.38 1.36
N ARG A 273 -9.42 -16.45 2.55
CA ARG A 273 -8.75 -16.43 3.88
C ARG A 273 -7.71 -15.32 4.04
N ILE A 274 -7.99 -14.18 3.43
CA ILE A 274 -7.19 -12.96 3.54
C ILE A 274 -8.08 -11.92 4.20
N TRP A 275 -7.55 -11.28 5.24
CA TRP A 275 -8.19 -10.13 5.85
C TRP A 275 -7.97 -8.92 4.98
N ILE A 276 -9.07 -8.25 4.59
CA ILE A 276 -9.04 -7.05 3.77
C ILE A 276 -9.39 -5.85 4.66
N ALA A 277 -8.63 -4.78 4.49
CA ALA A 277 -8.87 -3.53 5.19
C ALA A 277 -10.29 -2.98 4.89
N PRO A 278 -10.98 -2.39 5.89
CA PRO A 278 -12.25 -1.72 5.66
C PRO A 278 -12.07 -0.47 4.79
N LEU A 279 -13.14 0.00 4.15
CA LEU A 279 -13.09 1.13 3.21
C LEU A 279 -12.49 2.40 3.82
N GLN A 280 -12.73 2.66 5.10
CA GLN A 280 -12.17 3.79 5.84
C GLN A 280 -10.64 3.70 5.89
N MET A 281 -10.11 2.50 6.13
CA MET A 281 -8.67 2.26 6.18
C MET A 281 -8.02 2.32 4.80
N ILE A 282 -8.73 1.87 3.75
CA ILE A 282 -8.30 2.01 2.34
C ILE A 282 -8.29 3.49 1.94
N ALA A 283 -9.26 4.28 2.40
CA ALA A 283 -9.38 5.69 2.05
C ALA A 283 -8.51 6.64 2.90
N ASN A 284 -7.78 6.12 3.90
CA ASN A 284 -7.00 6.94 4.83
C ASN A 284 -6.01 7.87 4.11
N ASN A 285 -5.84 9.07 4.67
CA ASN A 285 -5.09 10.19 4.08
C ASN A 285 -5.55 10.58 2.65
N GLY A 286 -6.73 10.16 2.22
CA GLY A 286 -7.36 10.56 0.98
C GLY A 286 -8.79 11.04 1.21
N ILE A 287 -9.70 10.61 0.35
CA ILE A 287 -11.14 10.85 0.50
C ILE A 287 -11.94 9.54 0.39
N LEU A 288 -12.96 9.45 1.23
CA LEU A 288 -14.04 8.46 1.12
C LEU A 288 -15.32 9.21 0.75
N VAL A 289 -15.82 8.99 -0.46
CA VAL A 289 -17.08 9.56 -0.94
C VAL A 289 -18.17 8.49 -0.81
N ILE A 290 -19.20 8.81 -0.03
CA ILE A 290 -20.39 7.97 0.10
C ILE A 290 -21.52 8.68 -0.64
N ASP A 291 -21.89 8.14 -1.80
CA ASP A 291 -23.03 8.59 -2.59
C ASP A 291 -24.25 7.72 -2.27
N ASP A 292 -25.44 8.31 -2.34
CA ASP A 292 -26.73 7.64 -2.16
C ASP A 292 -27.14 7.23 -0.72
N LEU A 293 -26.96 8.12 0.27
CA LEU A 293 -27.58 8.02 1.61
C LEU A 293 -29.14 7.97 1.61
N GLY A 294 -29.79 8.00 0.45
CA GLY A 294 -31.23 8.17 0.31
C GLY A 294 -32.01 6.95 -0.21
N ARG A 295 -31.37 5.81 -0.46
CA ARG A 295 -32.05 4.65 -1.06
C ARG A 295 -31.97 3.34 -0.29
N ASN A 296 -31.01 3.19 0.62
CA ASN A 296 -30.89 1.97 1.43
C ASN A 296 -31.31 2.26 2.87
N GLN A 297 -32.27 1.46 3.32
CA GLN A 297 -33.01 1.62 4.55
C GLN A 297 -32.10 1.72 5.78
N CYS A 298 -32.42 2.67 6.66
CA CYS A 298 -32.29 2.43 8.08
C CYS A 298 -33.03 1.13 8.42
N LEU A 299 -32.30 0.06 8.71
CA LEU A 299 -32.73 -1.04 9.56
C LEU A 299 -31.55 -1.45 10.44
#